data_AF-A0A9E2XWK3-F1
#
_entry.id   AF-A0A9E2XWK3-F1
#
_cell.length_a   1.000
_cell.length_b   1.000
_cell.length_c   1.000
_cell.angle_alpha   90.00
_cell.angle_beta   90.00
_cell.angle_gamma   90.00
#
_symmetry.space_group_name_H-M   'P 1'
#
loop_
_entity.id
_entity.type
_entity.pdbx_description
1 polymer ?
#
loop_
_entity_poly.entity_id
_entity_poly.type
_entity_poly.pdbx_seq_one_letter_code
_entity_poly.pdbx_strand_id
1 'polypeptide(L)' 'MLNDVQFGDLVKLLWWDGDGLCLFAKRLERGRFVWPRAEKGVVGLSRAQLSMLLEGIDWR' A
#
# COMPACT_ATOMS: atom_id res chain seq x y z
N MET A 1 23.08 -9.44 -11.19
CA MET A 1 22.42 -8.76 -10.05
C MET A 1 21.87 -7.43 -10.53
N LEU A 2 20.76 -7.45 -11.26
CA LEU A 2 19.91 -6.30 -11.46
C LEU A 2 18.57 -6.80 -10.95
N ASN A 3 18.15 -6.30 -9.79
CA ASN A 3 16.91 -6.71 -9.17
C ASN A 3 15.77 -6.44 -10.16
N ASP A 4 15.02 -7.48 -10.48
CA ASP A 4 13.77 -7.39 -11.24
C ASP A 4 12.89 -6.30 -10.62
N VAL A 5 12.81 -5.13 -11.27
CA VAL A 5 11.89 -4.07 -10.83
C VAL A 5 10.47 -4.56 -11.10
N GLN A 6 9.80 -5.09 -10.08
CA GLN A 6 8.43 -5.56 -10.19
C GLN A 6 7.46 -4.40 -9.91
N PHE A 7 6.76 -3.92 -10.93
CA PHE A 7 5.71 -2.91 -10.72
C PHE A 7 4.64 -3.38 -9.73
N GLY A 8 4.29 -2.52 -8.77
CA GLY A 8 3.26 -2.81 -7.76
C GLY A 8 3.76 -3.54 -6.51
N ASP A 9 5.06 -3.74 -6.35
CA ASP A 9 5.68 -4.29 -5.14
C ASP A 9 5.89 -3.24 -4.02
N LEU A 10 5.82 -1.94 -4.34
CA LEU A 10 6.06 -0.82 -3.44
C LEU A 10 4.77 -0.03 -3.18
N VAL A 11 4.46 0.19 -1.90
CA VAL A 11 3.41 1.10 -1.45
C VAL A 11 4.01 2.25 -0.65
N LYS A 12 3.42 3.44 -0.79
CA LYS A 12 3.75 4.64 -0.02
C LYS A 12 2.47 5.19 0.62
N LEU A 13 2.51 5.40 1.93
CA LEU A 13 1.44 6.04 2.71
C LEU A 13 1.98 7.35 3.26
N LEU A 14 1.24 8.44 3.01
CA LEU A 14 1.54 9.77 3.50
C LEU A 14 0.46 10.20 4.50
N TRP A 15 0.86 10.73 5.64
CA TRP A 15 -0.06 11.34 6.60
C TRP A 15 0.60 12.51 7.33
N TRP A 16 -0.21 13.42 7.85
CA TRP A 16 0.24 14.49 8.75
C TRP A 16 0.03 14.03 10.19
N ASP A 17 1.05 14.12 11.04
CA ASP A 17 0.98 13.67 12.44
C ASP A 17 0.61 14.78 13.44
N GLY A 18 0.57 16.02 12.99
CA GLY A 18 0.34 17.21 13.82
C GLY A 18 1.41 18.27 13.58
N ASP A 19 2.67 17.85 13.52
CA ASP A 19 3.83 18.72 13.40
C ASP A 19 4.60 18.52 12.07
N GLY A 20 4.38 17.38 11.41
CA GLY A 20 5.09 17.04 10.19
C GLY A 20 4.36 16.08 9.27
N LEU A 21 4.88 15.99 8.04
CA LEU A 21 4.49 14.98 7.06
C LEU A 21 5.29 13.71 7.31
N CYS A 22 4.59 12.62 7.57
CA CYS A 22 5.17 11.29 7.71
C CYS A 22 5.01 10.49 6.41
N LEU A 23 6.03 9.70 6.09
CA LEU A 23 6.03 8.75 4.98
C LEU A 23 6.32 7.35 5.51
N PHE A 24 5.41 6.43 5.23
CA PHE A 24 5.65 4.99 5.36
C PHE A 24 5.81 4.41 3.96
N ALA A 25 6.89 3.65 3.75
CA ALA A 25 7.15 2.95 2.51
C ALA A 25 7.39 1.46 2.79
N LYS A 26 6.64 0.59 2.11
CA LYS A 26 6.81 -0.87 2.23
C LYS A 26 6.96 -1.48 0.86
N ARG A 27 7.97 -2.34 0.71
CA ARG A 27 8.17 -3.17 -0.46
C ARG A 27 7.94 -4.63 -0.09
N LEU A 28 7.25 -5.36 -0.95
CA LEU A 28 7.10 -6.80 -0.83
C LEU A 28 8.34 -7.46 -1.42
N GLU A 29 8.93 -8.42 -0.70
CA GLU A 29 10.05 -9.23 -1.21
C GLU A 29 9.60 -10.15 -2.36
N ARG A 30 8.30 -10.48 -2.40
CA ARG A 30 7.66 -11.30 -3.45
C ARG A 30 6.21 -10.84 -3.66
N GLY A 31 5.76 -10.87 -4.90
CA GLY A 31 4.37 -10.54 -5.25
C GLY A 31 4.14 -9.04 -5.45
N ARG A 32 2.86 -8.65 -5.47
CA ARG A 32 2.42 -7.28 -5.74
C ARG A 32 1.25 -6.94 -4.82
N PHE A 33 1.11 -5.68 -4.48
CA PHE A 33 -0.06 -5.18 -3.77
C PHE A 33 -1.32 -5.28 -4.62
N VAL A 34 -2.39 -5.79 -4.02
CA VAL A 34 -3.72 -5.74 -4.62
C VAL A 34 -4.36 -4.41 -4.25
N TRP A 35 -4.29 -3.43 -5.16
CA TRP A 35 -4.86 -2.12 -4.90
C TRP A 35 -6.40 -2.17 -4.97
N PRO A 36 -7.13 -1.60 -3.98
CA PRO A 36 -8.59 -1.54 -4.03
C PRO A 36 -9.07 -0.70 -5.20
N ARG A 37 -10.25 -1.03 -5.75
CA ARG A 37 -10.79 -0.34 -6.92
C ARG A 37 -11.54 0.88 -6.39
N ALA A 38 -11.08 2.08 -6.75
CA ALA A 38 -11.77 3.30 -6.40
C ALA A 38 -12.80 3.64 -7.48
N GLU A 39 -14.10 3.56 -7.18
CA GLU A 39 -15.14 4.00 -8.13
C GLU A 39 -15.15 5.53 -8.28
N LYS A 40 -14.79 6.25 -7.22
CA LYS A 40 -14.82 7.73 -7.18
C LYS A 40 -13.44 8.35 -6.90
N GLY A 41 -12.36 7.61 -7.18
CA GLY A 41 -10.98 8.07 -6.95
C GLY A 41 -10.51 8.05 -5.49
N VAL A 42 -11.40 7.80 -4.52
CA VAL A 42 -11.07 7.64 -3.09
C VAL A 42 -11.65 6.34 -2.58
N VAL A 43 -10.90 5.62 -1.74
CA VAL A 43 -11.35 4.42 -1.03
C VAL A 43 -11.11 4.61 0.46
N GLY A 44 -12.17 4.50 1.27
CA GLY A 44 -12.03 4.37 2.71
C GLY A 44 -11.67 2.92 3.06
N LEU A 45 -10.67 2.73 3.92
CA LEU A 45 -10.26 1.42 4.41
C LEU A 45 -10.50 1.34 5.91
N SER A 46 -11.07 0.23 6.36
CA SER A 46 -11.02 -0.14 7.78
C SER A 46 -9.59 -0.49 8.18
N ARG A 47 -9.32 -0.52 9.49
CA ARG A 47 -8.01 -0.96 10.01
C ARG A 47 -7.63 -2.37 9.53
N ALA A 48 -8.61 -3.27 9.43
CA ALA A 48 -8.38 -4.63 8.94
C ALA A 48 -8.01 -4.64 7.45
N GLN A 49 -8.73 -3.88 6.62
CA GLN A 49 -8.43 -3.76 5.19
C GLN A 49 -7.07 -3.13 4.95
N LEU A 50 -6.67 -2.13 5.74
CA LEU A 50 -5.33 -1.56 5.67
C LEU A 50 -4.25 -2.59 6.04
N SER A 51 -4.46 -3.41 7.07
CA SER A 51 -3.52 -4.49 7.43
C SER A 51 -3.37 -5.49 6.29
N MET A 52 -4.49 -5.98 5.74
CA MET A 52 -4.50 -6.91 4.61
C MET A 52 -3.77 -6.32 3.39
N LEU A 53 -3.98 -5.03 3.09
CA LEU A 53 -3.24 -4.32 2.04
C LEU A 53 -1.74 -4.35 2.29
N LEU A 54 -1.32 -3.97 3.49
CA LEU A 54 0.10 -3.93 3.81
C LEU A 54 0.72 -5.32 3.80
N GLU A 55 -0.05 -6.38 4.02
CA GLU A 55 0.39 -7.77 3.92
C GLU A 55 0.33 -8.32 2.49
N GLY A 56 -0.24 -7.57 1.53
CA GLY A 56 -0.40 -8.02 0.14
C GLY A 56 -1.52 -9.07 -0.03
N ILE A 57 -2.42 -9.19 0.94
CA ILE A 57 -3.54 -10.13 0.93
C ILE A 57 -4.68 -9.52 0.11
N ASP A 58 -5.29 -10.30 -0.79
CA ASP A 58 -6.52 -9.90 -1.47
C ASP A 58 -7.72 -10.09 -0.53
N TRP A 59 -8.50 -9.03 -0.33
CA TRP A 59 -9.70 -9.04 0.52
C TRP A 59 -10.99 -8.80 -0.28
N ARG A 60 -10.92 -8.76 -1.61
CA ARG A 60 -12.11 -8.67 -2.46
C ARG A 60 -12.94 -9.94 -2.43
#